data_AF-A0A6V8NIB8-F1
#
_entry.id   AF-A0A6V8NIB8-F1
#
_cell.length_a   1.000
_cell.length_b   1.000
_cell.length_c   1.000
_cell.angle_alpha   90.00
_cell.angle_beta   90.00
_cell.angle_gamma   90.00
#
_symmetry.space_group_name_H-M   'P 1'
#
loop_
_entity.id
_entity.type
_entity.pdbx_description
1 polymer ?
#
loop_
_entity_poly.entity_id
_entity_poly.type
_entity_poly.pdbx_seq_one_letter_code
_entity_poly.pdbx_strand_id
1 'polypeptide(L)'
;MIKGIPATVNLVRLSSFVLDILTVIIYYKVKMSGLDRIKELEKQRNRILKQILAFRSMLPGAYKEVYCKCGKPNCWCYKKGGHLFRRITWSENGRSKTKAIPEEDISWIRELTENYREFQKKRRQIKELERILKELIGEYAKAVIKKSRRQRDYL
;
A
#
# COMPACT_ATOMS: atom_id res chain seq x y z
N MET A 1 48.18 32.45 -59.11
CA MET A 1 48.59 31.47 -58.09
C MET A 1 48.93 32.28 -56.85
N ILE A 2 48.10 32.33 -55.82
CA ILE A 2 48.07 31.39 -54.68
C ILE A 2 46.61 31.31 -54.17
N LYS A 3 46.09 30.09 -53.99
CA LYS A 3 44.84 29.82 -53.25
C LYS A 3 45.19 29.58 -51.77
N GLY A 4 44.42 30.11 -50.83
CA GLY A 4 44.47 29.78 -49.39
C GLY A 4 43.27 30.40 -48.66
N ILE A 5 42.13 29.71 -48.63
CA ILE A 5 41.51 29.00 -47.48
C ILE A 5 41.12 29.94 -46.32
N PRO A 6 39.81 30.12 -46.03
CA PRO A 6 39.33 30.96 -44.95
C PRO A 6 39.31 30.24 -43.59
N ALA A 7 39.23 31.08 -42.56
CA ALA A 7 39.01 30.76 -41.17
C ALA A 7 37.91 29.72 -40.91
N THR A 8 38.12 28.86 -39.90
CA THR A 8 37.15 28.56 -38.83
C THR A 8 37.74 27.49 -37.92
N VAL A 9 38.37 27.93 -36.83
CA VAL A 9 38.73 27.03 -35.74
C VAL A 9 37.44 26.65 -35.00
N ASN A 10 36.94 25.46 -35.29
CA ASN A 10 36.47 24.48 -34.32
C ASN A 10 35.56 24.99 -33.16
N LEU A 11 34.33 25.40 -33.48
CA LEU A 11 33.25 25.61 -32.49
C LEU A 11 32.39 24.36 -32.23
N VAL A 12 32.62 23.26 -32.96
CA VAL A 12 31.75 22.06 -32.92
C VAL A 12 32.18 21.04 -31.87
N ARG A 13 33.36 21.17 -31.25
CA ARG A 13 33.91 20.13 -30.35
C ARG A 13 33.51 20.28 -28.87
N LEU A 14 32.93 21.41 -28.47
CA LEU A 14 32.47 21.67 -27.09
C LEU A 14 31.03 21.20 -26.81
N SER A 15 30.22 20.92 -27.86
CA SER A 15 28.82 20.50 -27.68
C SER A 15 28.68 19.02 -27.32
N SER A 16 29.57 18.14 -27.81
CA SER A 16 29.55 16.70 -27.54
C SER A 16 29.86 16.35 -26.07
N PHE A 17 30.83 17.04 -25.45
CA PHE A 17 31.27 16.73 -24.07
C PHE A 17 30.23 17.16 -23.02
N VAL A 18 29.51 18.25 -23.26
CA VAL A 18 28.44 18.73 -22.37
C VAL A 18 27.20 17.84 -22.46
N LEU A 19 26.87 17.35 -23.67
CA LEU A 19 25.81 16.35 -23.89
C LEU A 19 26.12 15.02 -23.16
N ASP A 20 27.38 14.60 -23.10
CA ASP A 20 27.80 13.39 -22.38
C ASP A 20 27.71 13.56 -20.84
N ILE A 21 28.16 14.69 -20.29
CA ILE A 21 28.05 14.98 -18.85
C ILE A 21 26.58 15.09 -18.43
N LEU A 22 25.74 15.77 -19.21
CA LEU A 22 24.30 15.86 -18.94
C LEU A 22 23.64 14.49 -19.00
N THR A 23 24.01 13.63 -19.94
CA THR A 23 23.48 12.26 -20.04
C THR A 23 23.89 11.41 -18.83
N VAL A 24 25.14 11.52 -18.39
CA VAL A 24 25.64 10.84 -17.19
C VAL A 24 24.93 11.37 -15.93
N ILE A 25 24.78 12.68 -15.77
CA ILE A 25 24.06 13.30 -14.64
C ILE A 25 22.59 12.89 -14.64
N ILE A 26 21.91 12.93 -15.78
CA ILE A 26 20.51 12.49 -15.92
C ILE A 26 20.41 11.01 -15.61
N TYR A 27 21.32 10.17 -16.11
CA TYR A 27 21.37 8.75 -15.80
C TYR A 27 21.56 8.50 -14.29
N TYR A 28 22.52 9.17 -13.65
CA TYR A 28 22.72 9.06 -12.20
C TYR A 28 21.53 9.60 -11.43
N LYS A 29 20.91 10.71 -11.83
CA LYS A 29 19.72 11.30 -11.20
C LYS A 29 18.50 10.37 -11.30
N VAL A 30 18.29 9.72 -12.44
CA VAL A 30 17.21 8.74 -12.67
C VAL A 30 17.49 7.40 -11.97
N LYS A 31 18.74 6.95 -11.92
CA LYS A 31 19.14 5.74 -11.20
C LYS A 31 19.06 5.93 -9.68
N MET A 32 19.47 7.09 -9.18
CA MET A 32 19.33 7.49 -7.79
C MET A 32 17.85 7.64 -7.40
N SER A 33 17.01 8.21 -8.28
CA SER A 33 15.58 8.38 -7.98
C SER A 33 14.84 7.05 -7.79
N GLY A 34 15.20 5.99 -8.53
CA GLY A 34 14.63 4.65 -8.35
C GLY A 34 15.00 4.02 -7.01
N LEU A 35 16.27 4.13 -6.60
CA LEU A 35 16.73 3.60 -5.31
C LEU A 35 16.16 4.41 -4.14
N ASP A 36 16.09 5.73 -4.26
CA ASP A 36 15.52 6.59 -3.24
C ASP A 36 14.01 6.34 -3.08
N ARG A 37 13.30 6.06 -4.19
CA ARG A 37 11.90 5.64 -4.14
C ARG A 37 11.72 4.32 -3.40
N ILE A 38 12.57 3.32 -3.67
CA ILE A 38 12.55 2.03 -2.96
C ILE A 38 12.82 2.22 -1.47
N LYS A 39 13.83 3.02 -1.10
CA LYS A 39 14.14 3.34 0.30
C LYS A 39 12.95 3.98 1.01
N GLU A 40 12.23 4.88 0.35
CA GLU A 40 11.05 5.51 0.93
C GLU A 40 9.92 4.50 1.16
N LEU A 41 9.66 3.62 0.20
CA LEU A 41 8.67 2.54 0.37
C LEU A 41 9.05 1.59 1.51
N GLU A 42 10.32 1.24 1.68
CA GLU A 42 10.80 0.41 2.79
C GLU A 42 10.67 1.13 4.15
N LYS A 43 10.95 2.44 4.22
CA LYS A 43 10.70 3.24 5.44
C LYS A 43 9.22 3.21 5.81
N GLN A 44 8.32 3.39 4.84
CA GLN A 44 6.89 3.34 5.05
C GLN A 44 6.43 1.95 5.50
N ARG A 45 6.93 0.89 4.84
CA ARG A 45 6.68 -0.50 5.21
C ARG A 45 7.10 -0.78 6.65
N ASN A 46 8.31 -0.37 7.03
CA ASN A 46 8.82 -0.53 8.40
C ASN A 46 7.97 0.22 9.43
N ARG A 47 7.49 1.43 9.12
CA ARG A 47 6.58 2.18 9.99
C ARG A 47 5.28 1.42 10.23
N ILE A 48 4.69 0.86 9.18
CA ILE A 48 3.44 0.10 9.28
C ILE A 48 3.67 -1.21 10.04
N LEU A 49 4.78 -1.92 9.80
CA LEU A 49 5.13 -3.14 10.54
C LEU A 49 5.26 -2.88 12.04
N LYS A 50 5.91 -1.78 12.45
CA LYS A 50 5.98 -1.38 13.86
C LYS A 50 4.59 -1.18 14.47
N GLN A 51 3.67 -0.54 13.73
CA GLN A 51 2.29 -0.36 14.17
C GLN A 51 1.51 -1.68 14.26
N ILE A 52 1.75 -2.61 13.32
CA ILE A 52 1.16 -3.96 13.37
C ILE A 52 1.62 -4.72 14.61
N LEU A 53 2.92 -4.66 14.94
CA LEU A 53 3.49 -5.34 16.10
C LEU A 53 3.12 -4.68 17.43
N ALA A 54 2.54 -3.48 17.42
CA ALA A 54 2.09 -2.79 18.62
C ALA A 54 0.74 -3.30 19.15
N PHE A 55 -0.07 -3.98 18.34
CA PHE A 55 -1.34 -4.53 18.79
C PHE A 55 -1.12 -5.69 19.78
N ARG A 56 -1.68 -5.57 20.99
CA ARG A 56 -1.55 -6.59 22.06
C ARG A 56 -2.75 -7.53 22.14
N SER A 57 -3.92 -7.06 21.75
CA SER A 57 -5.17 -7.80 21.79
C SER A 57 -6.07 -7.38 20.63
N MET A 58 -6.76 -8.35 20.02
CA MET A 58 -7.70 -8.11 18.93
C MET A 58 -8.65 -9.29 18.77
N LEU A 59 -9.88 -9.04 18.32
CA LEU A 59 -10.87 -10.06 18.01
C LEU A 59 -11.48 -9.86 16.63
N PRO A 60 -11.63 -10.91 15.82
CA PRO A 60 -12.34 -10.81 14.56
C PRO A 60 -13.82 -10.53 14.79
N GLY A 61 -14.41 -9.73 13.90
CA GLY A 61 -15.84 -9.45 13.88
C GLY A 61 -16.19 -7.98 14.05
N ALA A 62 -17.44 -7.74 14.35
CA ALA A 62 -17.97 -6.40 14.60
C ALA A 62 -18.97 -6.43 15.77
N TYR A 63 -18.80 -5.49 16.69
CA TYR A 63 -19.81 -5.13 17.67
C TYR A 63 -20.97 -4.39 17.00
N LYS A 64 -22.21 -4.77 17.32
CA LYS A 64 -23.40 -4.02 16.93
C LYS A 64 -24.47 -4.03 18.02
N GLU A 65 -25.18 -2.91 18.07
CA GLU A 65 -26.43 -2.77 18.79
C GLU A 65 -27.58 -2.88 17.79
N VAL A 66 -28.55 -3.72 18.11
CA VAL A 66 -29.73 -3.92 17.27
C VAL A 66 -30.98 -3.95 18.14
N TYR A 67 -32.08 -3.43 17.62
CA TYR A 67 -33.38 -3.54 18.28
C TYR A 67 -34.18 -4.68 17.65
N CYS A 68 -34.61 -5.67 18.44
CA CYS A 68 -35.42 -6.77 17.93
C CYS A 68 -36.58 -7.16 18.85
N LYS A 69 -37.67 -7.64 18.25
CA LYS A 69 -38.87 -8.08 18.98
C LYS A 69 -38.62 -9.46 19.59
N CYS A 70 -39.08 -9.69 20.82
CA CYS A 70 -38.92 -10.98 21.50
C CYS A 70 -39.95 -12.05 21.06
N GLY A 71 -40.89 -11.72 20.18
CA GLY A 71 -41.93 -12.64 19.69
C GLY A 71 -43.13 -12.82 20.62
N LYS A 72 -43.09 -12.31 21.87
CA LYS A 72 -44.23 -12.38 22.79
C LYS A 72 -45.28 -11.30 22.44
N PRO A 73 -46.54 -11.67 22.17
CA PRO A 73 -47.57 -10.72 21.72
C PRO A 73 -47.96 -9.70 22.80
N ASN A 74 -47.76 -10.04 24.08
CA ASN A 74 -48.05 -9.17 25.22
C ASN A 74 -46.86 -8.28 25.67
N CYS A 75 -45.71 -8.35 24.98
CA CYS A 75 -44.55 -7.55 25.36
C CYS A 75 -44.61 -6.14 24.78
N TRP A 76 -44.12 -5.14 25.52
CA TRP A 76 -44.03 -3.75 25.06
C TRP A 76 -43.27 -3.61 23.72
N CYS A 77 -42.29 -4.48 23.49
CA CYS A 77 -41.46 -4.46 22.29
C CYS A 77 -42.25 -4.74 21.00
N TYR A 78 -43.42 -5.40 21.10
CA TYR A 78 -44.27 -5.71 19.95
C TYR A 78 -44.80 -4.44 19.26
N LYS A 79 -45.12 -3.40 20.07
CA LYS A 79 -45.68 -2.11 19.62
C LYS A 79 -44.63 -1.00 19.49
N LYS A 80 -43.56 -1.01 20.29
CA LYS A 80 -42.62 0.13 20.42
C LYS A 80 -41.19 -0.12 19.90
N GLY A 81 -41.00 -1.03 18.93
CA GLY A 81 -39.76 -1.06 18.15
C GLY A 81 -38.66 -2.06 18.57
N GLY A 82 -38.91 -2.97 19.51
CA GLY A 82 -37.96 -4.04 19.89
C GLY A 82 -37.14 -3.74 21.15
N HIS A 83 -36.55 -4.78 21.75
CA HIS A 83 -35.56 -4.65 22.81
C HIS A 83 -34.16 -4.39 22.24
N LEU A 84 -33.34 -3.65 22.96
CA LEU A 84 -31.92 -3.51 22.64
C LEU A 84 -31.19 -4.84 22.86
N PHE A 85 -30.49 -5.30 21.83
CA PHE A 85 -29.60 -6.46 21.86
C PHE A 85 -28.21 -6.06 21.40
N ARG A 86 -27.23 -6.38 22.23
CA ARG A 86 -25.81 -6.11 21.98
C ARG A 86 -25.14 -7.41 21.57
N ARG A 87 -24.45 -7.40 20.43
CA ARG A 87 -23.92 -8.62 19.84
C ARG A 87 -22.60 -8.39 19.13
N ILE A 88 -21.79 -9.45 19.08
CA ILE A 88 -20.64 -9.56 18.19
C ILE A 88 -20.99 -10.55 17.09
N THR A 89 -20.67 -10.18 15.84
CA THR A 89 -20.81 -11.06 14.68
C THR A 89 -19.45 -11.23 14.02
N TRP A 90 -19.02 -12.46 13.76
CA TRP A 90 -17.76 -12.78 13.10
C TRP A 90 -17.91 -13.96 12.14
N SER A 91 -16.93 -14.15 11.25
CA SER A 91 -16.88 -15.31 10.36
C SER A 91 -15.94 -16.36 10.92
N GLU A 92 -16.39 -17.61 10.95
CA GLU A 92 -15.61 -18.76 11.37
C GLU A 92 -15.92 -19.94 10.44
N ASN A 93 -14.89 -20.53 9.83
CA ASN A 93 -15.04 -21.63 8.86
C ASN A 93 -16.02 -21.30 7.71
N GLY A 94 -15.94 -20.06 7.19
CA GLY A 94 -16.80 -19.59 6.10
C GLY A 94 -18.25 -19.31 6.48
N ARG A 95 -18.63 -19.44 7.77
CA ARG A 95 -19.99 -19.21 8.27
C ARG A 95 -20.03 -18.02 9.21
N SER A 96 -21.09 -17.23 9.12
CA SER A 96 -21.35 -16.12 10.06
C SER A 96 -21.83 -16.67 11.40
N LYS A 97 -21.17 -16.27 12.49
CA LYS A 97 -21.53 -16.56 13.87
C LYS A 97 -21.86 -15.27 14.60
N THR A 98 -22.82 -15.34 15.51
CA THR A 98 -23.24 -14.19 16.32
C THR A 98 -23.44 -14.62 17.76
N LYS A 99 -22.95 -13.81 18.71
CA LYS A 99 -23.19 -13.99 20.15
C LYS A 99 -23.64 -12.70 20.80
N ALA A 100 -24.52 -12.82 21.80
CA ALA A 100 -24.87 -11.72 22.68
C ALA A 100 -23.68 -11.38 23.60
N ILE A 101 -23.61 -10.12 24.01
CA ILE A 101 -22.53 -9.56 24.83
C ILE A 101 -23.13 -9.02 26.13
N PRO A 102 -22.56 -9.34 27.29
CA PRO A 102 -22.98 -8.75 28.56
C PRO A 102 -22.52 -7.28 28.67
N GLU A 103 -23.20 -6.46 29.47
CA GLU A 103 -22.98 -5.00 29.48
C GLU A 103 -21.54 -4.62 29.85
N GLU A 104 -20.98 -5.35 30.81
CA GLU A 104 -19.64 -5.18 31.34
C GLU A 104 -18.53 -5.34 30.27
N ASP A 105 -18.78 -6.13 29.24
CA ASP A 105 -17.79 -6.46 28.21
C ASP A 105 -17.86 -5.57 26.96
N ILE A 106 -18.83 -4.65 26.89
CA ILE A 106 -19.06 -3.83 25.69
C ILE A 106 -17.81 -3.03 25.32
N SER A 107 -17.21 -2.35 26.31
CA SER A 107 -16.02 -1.53 26.07
C SER A 107 -14.86 -2.39 25.55
N TRP A 108 -14.64 -3.54 26.18
CA TRP A 108 -13.58 -4.48 25.82
C TRP A 108 -13.78 -5.04 24.41
N ILE A 109 -14.98 -5.51 24.06
CA ILE A 109 -15.24 -6.04 22.71
C ILE A 109 -15.13 -4.96 21.64
N ARG A 110 -15.62 -3.74 21.91
CA ARG A 110 -15.49 -2.62 20.97
C ARG A 110 -14.02 -2.31 20.68
N GLU A 111 -13.19 -2.24 21.72
CA GLU A 111 -11.75 -2.02 21.57
C GLU A 111 -11.09 -3.15 20.75
N LEU A 112 -11.33 -4.41 21.11
CA LEU A 112 -10.67 -5.54 20.45
C LEU A 112 -11.10 -5.72 18.99
N THR A 113 -12.37 -5.46 18.68
CA THR A 113 -12.87 -5.52 17.28
C THR A 113 -12.34 -4.36 16.43
N GLU A 114 -12.16 -3.17 17.01
CA GLU A 114 -11.54 -2.05 16.32
C GLU A 114 -10.03 -2.28 16.10
N ASN A 115 -9.33 -2.83 17.10
CA ASN A 115 -7.92 -3.24 16.95
C ASN A 115 -7.75 -4.23 15.79
N TYR A 116 -8.65 -5.21 15.67
CA TYR A 116 -8.62 -6.15 14.55
C TYR A 116 -8.87 -5.45 13.21
N ARG A 117 -9.83 -4.52 13.15
CA ARG A 117 -10.13 -3.75 11.94
C ARG A 117 -8.93 -2.94 11.48
N GLU A 118 -8.27 -2.24 12.40
CA GLU A 118 -7.07 -1.44 12.10
C GLU A 118 -5.88 -2.32 11.73
N PHE A 119 -5.68 -3.46 12.41
CA PHE A 119 -4.70 -4.47 12.00
C PHE A 119 -4.92 -4.90 10.54
N GLN A 120 -6.17 -5.24 10.17
CA GLN A 120 -6.51 -5.66 8.81
C GLN A 120 -6.27 -4.55 7.78
N LYS A 121 -6.53 -3.30 8.13
CA LYS A 121 -6.24 -2.13 7.29
C LYS A 121 -4.73 -1.98 7.05
N LYS A 122 -3.91 -2.06 8.11
CA LYS A 122 -2.45 -2.01 7.98
C LYS A 122 -1.90 -3.16 7.15
N ARG A 123 -2.45 -4.37 7.30
CA ARG A 123 -2.09 -5.53 6.46
C ARG A 123 -2.37 -5.27 4.97
N ARG A 124 -3.50 -4.63 4.64
CA ARG A 124 -3.78 -4.20 3.25
C ARG A 124 -2.77 -3.16 2.75
N GLN A 125 -2.37 -2.22 3.59
CA GLN A 125 -1.35 -1.22 3.23
C GLN A 125 0.01 -1.88 2.93
N ILE A 126 0.44 -2.87 3.72
CA ILE A 126 1.66 -3.65 3.42
C ILE A 126 1.55 -4.34 2.06
N LYS A 127 0.44 -5.03 1.79
CA LYS A 127 0.23 -5.71 0.50
C LYS A 127 0.31 -4.74 -0.68
N GLU A 128 -0.22 -3.54 -0.52
CA GLU A 128 -0.17 -2.50 -1.54
C GLU A 128 1.26 -1.98 -1.77
N LEU A 129 2.03 -1.74 -0.69
CA LEU A 129 3.44 -1.38 -0.80
C LEU A 129 4.27 -2.47 -1.50
N GLU A 130 4.02 -3.74 -1.19
CA GLU A 130 4.69 -4.88 -1.83
C GLU A 130 4.35 -4.99 -3.32
N ARG A 131 3.10 -4.68 -3.71
CA ARG A 131 2.68 -4.60 -5.12
C ARG A 131 3.49 -3.53 -5.86
N ILE A 132 3.55 -2.31 -5.30
CA ILE A 132 4.29 -1.18 -5.90
C ILE A 132 5.79 -1.52 -6.02
N LEU A 133 6.39 -2.11 -4.99
CA LEU A 133 7.80 -2.49 -5.01
C LEU A 133 8.08 -3.51 -6.13
N LYS A 134 7.22 -4.53 -6.27
CA LYS A 134 7.32 -5.53 -7.32
C LYS A 134 7.21 -4.90 -8.72
N GLU A 135 6.32 -3.93 -8.89
CA GLU A 135 6.16 -3.19 -10.15
C GLU A 135 7.42 -2.41 -10.52
N LEU A 136 8.00 -1.67 -9.57
CA LEU A 136 9.25 -0.93 -9.78
C LEU A 136 10.41 -1.84 -10.21
N ILE A 137 10.54 -3.00 -9.55
CA ILE A 137 11.55 -4.00 -9.93
C ILE A 137 11.28 -4.54 -11.34
N GLY A 138 10.01 -4.82 -11.67
CA GLY A 138 9.60 -5.28 -12.99
C GLY A 138 9.87 -4.26 -14.09
N GLU A 139 9.61 -2.98 -13.85
CA GLU A 139 9.91 -1.89 -14.79
C GLU A 139 11.41 -1.73 -15.02
N TYR A 140 12.21 -1.80 -13.95
CA TYR A 140 13.67 -1.81 -14.05
C TYR A 140 14.15 -2.97 -14.92
N ALA A 141 13.66 -4.19 -14.68
CA ALA A 141 14.02 -5.36 -15.48
C ALA A 141 13.66 -5.18 -16.96
N LYS A 142 12.45 -4.70 -17.27
CA LYS A 142 12.01 -4.40 -18.64
C LYS A 142 12.93 -3.38 -19.33
N ALA A 143 13.32 -2.32 -18.62
CA ALA A 143 14.21 -1.30 -19.15
C ALA A 143 15.60 -1.86 -19.48
N VAL A 144 16.15 -2.69 -18.60
CA VAL A 144 17.44 -3.37 -18.80
C VAL A 144 17.37 -4.35 -19.98
N ILE A 145 16.30 -5.16 -20.07
CA ILE A 145 16.09 -6.08 -21.18
C ILE A 145 15.99 -5.33 -22.51
N LYS A 146 15.19 -4.25 -22.56
CA LYS A 146 15.03 -3.42 -23.76
C LYS A 146 16.37 -2.83 -24.23
N LYS A 147 17.19 -2.35 -23.29
CA LYS A 147 18.53 -1.84 -23.61
C LYS A 147 19.42 -2.94 -24.19
N SER A 148 19.35 -4.14 -23.62
CA SER A 148 20.16 -5.29 -24.04
C SER A 148 19.77 -5.79 -25.44
N ARG A 149 18.47 -5.90 -25.74
CA ARG A 149 17.97 -6.29 -27.07
C ARG A 149 18.47 -5.36 -28.17
N ARG A 150 18.46 -4.04 -27.95
CA ARG A 150 18.97 -3.06 -28.91
C ARG A 150 20.45 -3.22 -29.30
N GLN A 151 21.23 -4.02 -28.58
CA GLN A 151 22.66 -4.25 -28.87
C GLN A 151 22.89 -5.33 -29.92
N ARG A 152 21.87 -6.13 -30.25
CA ARG A 152 21.93 -7.20 -31.24
C ARG A 152 20.67 -7.16 -32.08
N ASP A 153 20.85 -7.15 -33.39
CA ASP A 153 19.81 -7.13 -34.41
C ASP A 153 18.94 -8.40 -34.43
N TYR A 154 19.41 -9.51 -33.88
CA TYR A 154 18.67 -10.77 -33.77
C TYR A 154 17.92 -10.99 -32.44
N LEU A 155 17.84 -9.98 -31.56
CA LEU A 155 17.17 -10.04 -30.24
C LEU A 155 16.00 -9.04 -30.10
#